data_AF-A0A2T4TMX6-F1
#
_entry.id   AF-A0A2T4TMX6-F1
#
_cell.length_a   1.000
_cell.length_b   1.000
_cell.length_c   1.000
_cell.angle_alpha   90.00
_cell.angle_beta   90.00
_cell.angle_gamma   90.00
#
_symmetry.space_group_name_H-M   'P 1'
#
loop_
_entity.id
_entity.type
_entity.pdbx_description
1 polymer ?
#
loop_
_entity_poly.entity_id
_entity_poly.type
_entity_poly.pdbx_seq_one_letter_code
_entity_poly.pdbx_strand_id
1 'polypeptide(L)'
;MATKAQRAFARNIYAAALTATDIAPEFVTAQAILESGWGKSRVGKYNLFGITKGSNWAGKTVLVLTHEYFSTPDRIFTPPERIVSVCKVKGRQQWCYTVYRLFKDFDSMADCLAEYSRIFQKLAYADAWPYRHDAEEFARRICDNRGGRYATSPNYLHMMLSLIKSVRQICK
;
A
#
# COMPACT_ATOMS: atom_id res chain seq x y z
N MET A 1 -0.45 8.39 22.54
CA MET A 1 -1.85 8.45 22.05
C MET A 1 -1.89 9.13 20.69
N ALA A 2 -2.80 8.73 19.79
CA ALA A 2 -2.92 9.35 18.46
C ALA A 2 -3.44 10.80 18.54
N THR A 3 -2.86 11.69 17.72
CA THR A 3 -3.22 13.12 17.63
C THR A 3 -4.61 13.34 17.01
N LYS A 4 -5.16 14.55 17.13
CA LYS A 4 -6.45 14.91 16.49
C LYS A 4 -6.43 14.69 14.98
N ALA A 5 -5.35 15.09 14.30
CA ALA A 5 -5.19 14.89 12.86
C ALA A 5 -5.12 13.41 12.47
N GLN A 6 -4.39 12.60 13.24
CA GLN A 6 -4.30 11.16 13.03
C GLN A 6 -5.66 10.45 13.21
N ARG A 7 -6.42 10.85 14.23
CA ARG A 7 -7.78 10.32 14.45
C ARG A 7 -8.72 10.70 13.30
N ALA A 8 -8.67 11.95 12.84
CA ALA A 8 -9.47 12.41 11.69
C ALA A 8 -9.10 11.64 10.41
N PHE A 9 -7.80 11.45 10.15
CA PHE A 9 -7.33 10.63 9.04
C PHE A 9 -7.89 9.20 9.11
N ALA A 10 -7.72 8.52 10.26
CA ALA A 10 -8.20 7.15 10.43
C ALA A 10 -9.73 7.03 10.22
N ARG A 11 -10.52 7.96 10.77
CA ARG A 11 -11.98 7.95 10.61
C ARG A 11 -12.40 8.17 9.16
N ASN A 12 -11.73 9.08 8.45
CA ASN A 12 -12.03 9.34 7.04
C ASN A 12 -11.75 8.12 6.16
N ILE A 13 -10.62 7.42 6.41
CA ILE A 13 -10.33 6.18 5.69
C ILE A 13 -11.31 5.08 6.07
N TYR A 14 -11.62 4.91 7.35
CA TYR A 14 -12.54 3.89 7.82
C TYR A 14 -13.93 4.06 7.18
N ALA A 15 -14.45 5.29 7.15
CA ALA A 15 -15.71 5.61 6.50
C ALA A 15 -15.69 5.29 4.99
N ALA A 16 -14.60 5.62 4.28
CA ALA A 16 -14.47 5.30 2.87
C ALA A 16 -14.33 3.78 2.62
N ALA A 17 -13.60 3.06 3.49
CA ALA A 17 -13.38 1.63 3.37
C ALA A 17 -14.66 0.82 3.51
N LEU A 18 -15.59 1.26 4.38
CA LEU A 18 -16.91 0.65 4.56
C LEU A 18 -17.71 0.57 3.25
N THR A 19 -17.56 1.54 2.35
CA THR A 19 -18.33 1.62 1.10
C THR A 19 -17.53 1.17 -0.12
N ALA A 20 -16.20 1.33 -0.09
CA ALA A 20 -15.34 1.14 -1.27
C ALA A 20 -14.73 -0.26 -1.37
N THR A 21 -14.76 -1.06 -0.30
CA THR A 21 -14.05 -2.36 -0.25
C THR A 21 -14.89 -3.44 0.41
N ASP A 22 -14.67 -4.70 0.00
CA ASP A 22 -15.26 -5.91 0.63
C ASP A 22 -14.33 -6.50 1.71
N ILE A 23 -13.45 -5.70 2.29
CA ILE A 23 -12.47 -6.11 3.31
C ILE A 23 -12.81 -5.39 4.62
N ALA A 24 -12.49 -6.01 5.76
CA ALA A 24 -12.67 -5.40 7.07
C ALA A 24 -12.10 -3.97 7.09
N PRO A 25 -12.90 -2.94 7.40
CA PRO A 25 -12.49 -1.54 7.29
C PRO A 25 -11.35 -1.17 8.24
N GLU A 26 -11.24 -1.82 9.40
CA GLU A 26 -10.08 -1.66 10.29
C GLU A 26 -8.77 -2.16 9.67
N PHE A 27 -8.81 -3.22 8.85
CA PHE A 27 -7.64 -3.74 8.14
C PHE A 27 -7.20 -2.74 7.07
N VAL A 28 -8.13 -2.28 6.22
CA VAL A 28 -7.84 -1.31 5.15
C VAL A 28 -7.33 0.01 5.73
N THR A 29 -7.90 0.46 6.85
CA THR A 29 -7.46 1.68 7.53
C THR A 29 -6.07 1.50 8.16
N ALA A 30 -5.79 0.35 8.77
CA ALA A 30 -4.46 0.05 9.31
C ALA A 30 -3.39 0.02 8.21
N GLN A 31 -3.69 -0.58 7.06
CA GLN A 31 -2.84 -0.53 5.86
C GLN A 31 -2.58 0.92 5.43
N ALA A 32 -3.65 1.72 5.25
CA ALA A 32 -3.50 3.11 4.84
C ALA A 32 -2.64 3.92 5.82
N ILE A 33 -2.80 3.70 7.13
CA ILE A 33 -1.98 4.35 8.16
C ILE A 33 -0.51 3.97 8.00
N LEU A 34 -0.22 2.68 7.83
CA LEU A 34 1.15 2.17 7.73
C LEU A 34 1.83 2.69 6.46
N GLU A 35 1.18 2.53 5.31
CA GLU A 35 1.77 2.81 3.98
C GLU A 35 1.95 4.32 3.73
N SER A 36 1.03 5.14 4.23
CA SER A 36 1.10 6.60 4.06
C SER A 36 1.75 7.33 5.23
N GLY A 37 2.13 6.62 6.30
CA GLY A 37 2.62 7.22 7.54
C GLY A 37 1.62 8.21 8.15
N TRP A 38 0.36 7.78 8.33
CA TRP A 38 -0.77 8.64 8.74
C TRP A 38 -1.12 9.75 7.74
N GLY A 39 -1.01 9.47 6.44
CA GLY A 39 -1.37 10.38 5.36
C GLY A 39 -0.31 11.41 5.02
N LYS A 40 0.88 11.34 5.64
CA LYS A 40 2.02 12.24 5.41
C LYS A 40 2.68 12.04 4.06
N SER A 41 2.68 10.81 3.55
CA SER A 41 3.17 10.46 2.22
C SER A 41 2.01 10.02 1.35
N ARG A 42 1.96 10.52 0.11
CA ARG A 42 1.03 10.08 -0.93
C ARG A 42 1.50 10.57 -2.29
N VAL A 43 1.06 9.89 -3.32
CA VAL A 43 1.19 10.37 -4.70
C VAL A 43 -0.11 11.05 -5.12
N GLY A 44 0.01 12.19 -5.78
CA GLY A 44 -1.15 13.02 -6.13
C GLY A 44 -1.98 13.35 -4.89
N LYS A 45 -3.31 13.41 -5.06
CA LYS A 45 -4.21 13.78 -3.96
C LYS A 45 -4.64 12.60 -3.09
N TYR A 46 -4.81 11.42 -3.70
CA TYR A 46 -5.47 10.28 -3.04
C TYR A 46 -4.67 8.96 -3.06
N ASN A 47 -3.60 8.82 -3.84
CA ASN A 47 -2.86 7.56 -3.89
C ASN A 47 -1.97 7.36 -2.65
N LEU A 48 -2.58 6.84 -1.58
CA LEU A 48 -1.94 6.61 -0.27
C LEU A 48 -0.93 5.46 -0.28
N PHE A 49 -1.05 4.53 -1.22
CA PHE A 49 -0.28 3.28 -1.25
C PHE A 49 0.85 3.30 -2.28
N GLY A 50 1.08 4.44 -2.96
CA GLY A 50 2.08 4.54 -4.02
C GLY A 50 1.83 3.53 -5.16
N ILE A 51 0.56 3.31 -5.54
CA ILE A 51 0.22 2.33 -6.56
C ILE A 51 0.75 2.80 -7.92
N THR A 52 1.77 2.12 -8.43
CA THR A 52 2.30 2.35 -9.78
C THR A 52 1.27 1.96 -10.83
N LYS A 53 1.35 2.56 -12.03
CA LYS A 53 0.41 2.33 -13.13
C LYS A 53 0.24 0.84 -13.44
N GLY A 54 1.35 0.11 -13.52
CA GLY A 54 1.36 -1.27 -14.03
C GLY A 54 0.96 -1.33 -15.51
N SER A 55 0.70 -2.53 -16.01
CA SER A 55 0.37 -2.75 -17.43
C SER A 55 -1.10 -2.50 -17.77
N ASN A 56 -2.01 -2.74 -16.83
CA ASN A 56 -3.45 -2.83 -17.10
C ASN A 56 -4.26 -1.61 -16.60
N TRP A 57 -3.60 -0.45 -16.41
CA TRP A 57 -4.27 0.77 -15.97
C TRP A 57 -4.50 1.73 -17.14
N ALA A 58 -5.78 2.03 -17.39
CA ALA A 58 -6.24 2.97 -18.40
C ALA A 58 -6.67 4.33 -17.83
N GLY A 59 -6.68 4.49 -16.50
CA GLY A 59 -7.08 5.73 -15.83
C GLY A 59 -5.99 6.80 -15.81
N LYS A 60 -6.24 7.88 -15.08
CA LYS A 60 -5.31 9.00 -14.92
C LYS A 60 -4.00 8.55 -14.29
N THR A 61 -2.91 9.19 -14.69
CA THR A 61 -1.58 8.91 -14.15
C THR A 61 -0.83 10.19 -13.90
N VAL A 62 0.08 10.15 -12.93
CA VAL A 62 1.02 11.22 -12.65
C VAL A 62 2.44 10.67 -12.68
N LEU A 63 3.36 11.40 -13.32
CA LEU A 63 4.78 11.04 -13.39
C LEU A 63 5.50 11.67 -12.20
N VAL A 64 6.08 10.84 -11.33
CA VAL A 64 6.71 11.28 -10.07
C VAL A 64 8.13 10.75 -9.98
N LEU A 65 9.05 11.61 -9.50
CA LEU A 65 10.40 11.19 -9.15
C LEU A 65 10.38 10.41 -7.84
N THR A 66 10.84 9.17 -7.87
CA THR A 66 10.85 8.24 -6.73
C THR A 66 12.19 7.52 -6.62
N HIS A 67 12.39 6.83 -5.50
CA HIS A 67 13.53 5.95 -5.25
C HIS A 67 13.06 4.50 -5.20
N GLU A 68 13.57 3.69 -6.11
CA GLU A 68 13.26 2.26 -6.20
C GLU A 68 14.51 1.43 -5.86
N TYR A 69 14.33 0.30 -5.19
CA TYR A 69 15.44 -0.57 -4.81
C TYR A 69 15.35 -1.90 -5.55
N PHE A 70 16.34 -2.18 -6.40
CA PHE A 70 16.44 -3.44 -7.14
C PHE A 70 17.71 -4.21 -6.78
N SER A 71 17.71 -5.52 -7.03
CA SER A 71 18.87 -6.41 -6.85
C SER A 71 19.88 -6.35 -8.00
N THR A 72 19.62 -5.57 -9.05
CA THR A 72 20.51 -5.45 -10.22
C THR A 72 20.58 -4.00 -10.72
N PRO A 73 21.68 -3.59 -11.39
CA PRO A 73 21.89 -2.24 -11.93
C PRO A 73 21.39 -2.02 -13.38
N ASP A 74 20.77 -3.02 -14.01
CA ASP A 74 20.44 -3.07 -15.45
C ASP A 74 18.93 -2.96 -15.75
N ARG A 75 18.14 -2.41 -14.83
CA ARG A 75 16.70 -2.24 -15.05
C ARG A 75 16.43 -1.29 -16.21
N ILE A 76 15.43 -1.62 -17.02
CA ILE A 76 14.97 -0.81 -18.14
C ILE A 76 13.59 -0.25 -17.79
N PHE A 77 13.41 1.05 -18.05
CA PHE A 77 12.12 1.73 -17.95
C PHE A 77 11.72 2.23 -19.33
N THR A 78 10.45 2.04 -19.67
CA THR A 78 9.90 2.48 -20.95
C THR A 78 9.37 3.90 -20.81
N PRO A 79 9.67 4.81 -21.75
CA PRO A 79 9.14 6.17 -21.73
C PRO A 79 7.61 6.21 -21.52
N PRO A 80 7.10 7.16 -20.72
CA PRO A 80 7.81 8.29 -20.13
C PRO A 80 8.57 7.99 -18.82
N GLU A 81 8.49 6.76 -18.30
CA GLU A 81 9.30 6.36 -17.15
C GLU A 81 10.78 6.30 -17.56
N ARG A 82 11.67 6.74 -16.66
CA ARG A 82 13.11 6.82 -16.98
C ARG A 82 13.97 6.86 -15.74
N ILE A 83 15.20 6.39 -15.89
CA ILE A 83 16.25 6.48 -14.89
C ILE A 83 16.83 7.90 -14.88
N VAL A 84 17.02 8.45 -13.69
CA VAL A 84 17.79 9.67 -13.44
C VAL A 84 19.18 9.30 -12.95
N SER A 85 19.27 8.40 -11.97
CA SER A 85 20.55 7.90 -11.45
C SER A 85 20.41 6.51 -10.83
N VAL A 86 21.54 5.80 -10.74
CA VAL A 86 21.64 4.50 -10.06
C VAL A 86 22.84 4.52 -9.12
N CYS A 87 22.63 4.16 -7.85
CA CYS A 87 23.66 4.11 -6.83
C CYS A 87 23.66 2.76 -6.11
N LYS A 88 24.81 2.11 -5.97
CA LYS A 88 24.94 0.88 -5.17
C LYS A 88 24.74 1.20 -3.69
N VAL A 89 23.86 0.46 -3.02
CA VAL A 89 23.63 0.62 -1.57
C VAL A 89 24.80 0.02 -0.81
N LYS A 90 25.45 0.81 0.05
CA LYS A 90 26.60 0.36 0.83
C LYS A 90 26.21 -0.83 1.72
N GLY A 91 26.99 -1.91 1.65
CA GLY A 91 26.78 -3.10 2.48
C GLY A 91 25.58 -3.97 2.11
N ARG A 92 24.92 -3.74 0.96
CA ARG A 92 23.80 -4.56 0.48
C ARG A 92 23.98 -4.91 -0.99
N GLN A 93 23.46 -6.06 -1.41
CA GLN A 93 23.31 -6.41 -2.83
C GLN A 93 22.03 -5.78 -3.38
N GLN A 94 21.97 -4.45 -3.30
CA GLN A 94 20.84 -3.64 -3.75
C GLN A 94 21.35 -2.34 -4.38
N TRP A 95 20.60 -1.83 -5.35
CA TRP A 95 20.85 -0.59 -6.07
C TRP A 95 19.66 0.32 -5.88
N CYS A 96 19.92 1.55 -5.45
CA CYS A 96 18.94 2.62 -5.36
C CYS A 96 18.86 3.33 -6.71
N TYR A 97 17.69 3.31 -7.31
CA TYR A 97 17.38 3.99 -8.56
C TYR A 97 16.58 5.24 -8.26
N THR A 98 17.10 6.41 -8.64
CA THR A 98 16.28 7.61 -8.74
C THR A 98 15.62 7.57 -10.11
N VAL A 99 14.30 7.44 -10.16
CA VAL A 99 13.55 7.19 -11.40
C VAL A 99 12.28 8.02 -11.44
N TYR A 100 11.87 8.42 -12.64
CA TYR A 100 10.50 8.86 -12.88
C TYR A 100 9.63 7.63 -13.11
N ARG A 101 8.56 7.50 -12.31
CA ARG A 101 7.58 6.41 -12.39
C ARG A 101 6.18 6.97 -12.60
N LEU A 102 5.38 6.26 -13.38
CA LEU A 102 3.96 6.54 -13.51
C LEU A 102 3.22 5.89 -12.35
N PHE A 103 2.51 6.71 -11.60
CA PHE A 103 1.60 6.28 -10.55
C PHE A 103 0.16 6.48 -11.00
N LYS A 104 -0.74 5.65 -10.48
CA LYS A 104 -2.17 5.86 -10.65
C LYS A 104 -2.56 7.15 -9.94
N ASP A 105 -3.36 7.96 -10.61
CA ASP A 105 -3.98 9.14 -10.02
C ASP A 105 -5.49 8.90 -9.93
N PHE A 106 -6.08 9.26 -8.80
CA PHE A 106 -7.45 8.92 -8.45
C PHE A 106 -8.25 10.20 -8.24
N ASP A 107 -9.54 10.17 -8.54
CA ASP A 107 -10.44 11.31 -8.33
C ASP A 107 -11.00 11.36 -6.90
N SER A 108 -10.99 10.22 -6.20
CA SER A 108 -11.45 10.11 -4.82
C SER A 108 -10.63 9.14 -3.98
N MET A 109 -10.81 9.24 -2.65
CA MET A 109 -10.24 8.27 -1.72
C MET A 109 -10.83 6.87 -1.93
N ALA A 110 -12.14 6.79 -2.22
CA ALA A 110 -12.83 5.52 -2.46
C ALA A 110 -12.21 4.77 -3.66
N ASP A 111 -11.91 5.46 -4.75
CA ASP A 111 -11.30 4.83 -5.94
C ASP A 111 -9.90 4.27 -5.62
N CYS A 112 -9.11 5.00 -4.83
CA CYS A 112 -7.81 4.51 -4.37
C CYS A 112 -7.94 3.26 -3.51
N LEU A 113 -8.90 3.23 -2.57
CA LEU A 113 -9.11 2.07 -1.69
C LEU A 113 -9.62 0.86 -2.48
N ALA A 114 -10.55 1.07 -3.41
CA ALA A 114 -11.07 0.03 -4.29
C ALA A 114 -9.93 -0.58 -5.14
N GLU A 115 -9.12 0.25 -5.79
CA GLU A 115 -8.00 -0.21 -6.62
C GLU A 115 -6.92 -0.91 -5.79
N TYR A 116 -6.63 -0.41 -4.58
CA TYR A 116 -5.74 -1.08 -3.63
C TYR A 116 -6.25 -2.49 -3.29
N SER A 117 -7.54 -2.63 -2.97
CA SER A 117 -8.12 -3.91 -2.55
C SER A 117 -8.01 -5.02 -3.61
N ARG A 118 -7.88 -4.68 -4.90
CA ARG A 118 -7.73 -5.64 -5.99
C ARG A 118 -6.46 -6.48 -5.88
N ILE A 119 -5.43 -6.02 -5.18
CA ILE A 119 -4.23 -6.83 -4.97
C ILE A 119 -4.56 -8.14 -4.28
N PHE A 120 -5.51 -8.11 -3.33
CA PHE A 120 -5.91 -9.26 -2.53
C PHE A 120 -6.91 -10.18 -3.23
N GLN A 121 -7.45 -9.77 -4.38
CA GLN A 121 -8.30 -10.61 -5.23
C GLN A 121 -7.50 -11.46 -6.22
N LYS A 122 -6.18 -11.29 -6.28
CA LYS A 122 -5.30 -12.09 -7.12
C LYS A 122 -5.19 -13.51 -6.59
N LEU A 123 -4.96 -14.47 -7.48
CA LEU A 123 -4.81 -15.90 -7.15
C LEU A 123 -3.79 -16.16 -6.02
N ALA A 124 -2.74 -15.33 -5.95
CA ALA A 124 -1.74 -15.41 -4.89
C ALA A 124 -2.35 -15.30 -3.48
N TYR A 125 -3.46 -14.58 -3.27
CA TYR A 125 -4.09 -14.40 -1.97
C TYR A 125 -5.41 -15.17 -1.82
N ALA A 126 -5.66 -16.17 -2.68
CA ALA A 126 -6.89 -16.94 -2.67
C ALA A 126 -7.11 -17.71 -1.36
N ASP A 127 -6.04 -18.11 -0.67
CA ASP A 127 -6.06 -18.77 0.64
C ASP A 127 -6.41 -17.81 1.79
N ALA A 128 -6.05 -16.53 1.65
CA ALA A 128 -6.36 -15.47 2.61
C ALA A 128 -7.76 -14.88 2.40
N TRP A 129 -8.23 -14.78 1.15
CA TRP A 129 -9.48 -14.10 0.76
C TRP A 129 -10.75 -14.51 1.54
N PRO A 130 -10.96 -15.79 1.92
CA PRO A 130 -12.10 -16.18 2.76
C PRO A 130 -12.16 -15.44 4.10
N TYR A 131 -11.01 -14.98 4.61
CA TYR A 131 -10.88 -14.31 5.91
C TYR A 131 -10.95 -12.78 5.81
N ARG A 132 -11.20 -12.21 4.62
CA ARG A 132 -11.16 -10.75 4.39
C ARG A 132 -12.04 -9.90 5.32
N HIS A 133 -13.07 -10.49 5.94
CA HIS A 133 -13.93 -9.81 6.92
C HIS A 133 -13.42 -9.92 8.38
N ASP A 134 -12.39 -10.73 8.63
CA ASP A 134 -11.65 -10.79 9.89
C ASP A 134 -10.29 -10.12 9.70
N ALA A 135 -10.16 -8.89 10.19
CA ALA A 135 -8.96 -8.09 10.01
C ALA A 135 -7.67 -8.75 10.53
N GLU A 136 -7.75 -9.46 11.66
CA GLU A 136 -6.57 -10.03 12.29
C GLU A 136 -6.16 -11.34 11.61
N GLU A 137 -7.12 -12.22 11.34
CA GLU A 137 -6.86 -13.46 10.63
C GLU A 137 -6.41 -13.18 9.20
N PHE A 138 -7.04 -12.23 8.52
CA PHE A 138 -6.60 -11.81 7.19
C PHE A 138 -5.16 -11.30 7.18
N ALA A 139 -4.78 -10.46 8.15
CA ALA A 139 -3.40 -10.00 8.30
C ALA A 139 -2.41 -11.16 8.53
N ARG A 140 -2.79 -12.17 9.31
CA ARG A 140 -1.96 -13.37 9.52
C ARG A 140 -1.77 -14.16 8.23
N ARG A 141 -2.84 -14.40 7.48
CA ARG A 141 -2.81 -15.19 6.23
C ARG A 141 -1.92 -14.57 5.15
N ILE A 142 -2.00 -13.27 4.94
CA ILE A 142 -1.14 -12.60 3.94
C ILE A 142 0.36 -12.56 4.34
N CYS A 143 0.71 -13.07 5.53
CA CYS A 143 2.07 -13.09 6.08
C CYS A 143 2.62 -14.50 6.39
N ASP A 144 1.80 -15.56 6.30
CA ASP A 144 2.15 -16.89 6.80
C ASP A 144 2.97 -17.75 5.81
N ASN A 145 3.26 -17.20 4.62
CA ASN A 145 3.97 -17.83 3.50
C ASN A 145 3.27 -19.07 2.90
N ARG A 146 1.96 -19.27 3.13
CA ARG A 146 1.19 -20.33 2.45
C ARG A 146 0.83 -19.93 1.02
N GLY A 147 0.32 -18.71 0.86
CA GLY A 147 0.08 -18.07 -0.43
C GLY A 147 1.10 -16.97 -0.73
N GLY A 148 0.58 -15.89 -1.32
CA GLY A 148 1.31 -14.67 -1.61
C GLY A 148 1.77 -14.00 -0.32
N ARG A 149 3.06 -13.68 -0.27
CA ARG A 149 3.65 -12.92 0.84
C ARG A 149 3.52 -11.43 0.56
N TYR A 150 2.66 -10.72 1.29
CA TYR A 150 2.47 -9.28 1.09
C TYR A 150 3.71 -8.47 1.46
N ALA A 151 4.32 -8.76 2.60
CA ALA A 151 5.51 -8.06 3.08
C ALA A 151 6.62 -9.02 3.50
N THR A 152 7.86 -8.64 3.20
CA THR A 152 9.06 -9.39 3.60
C THR A 152 9.56 -9.03 5.00
N SER A 153 9.13 -7.89 5.55
CA SER A 153 9.53 -7.45 6.89
C SER A 153 8.99 -8.41 7.97
N PRO A 154 9.83 -8.89 8.90
CA PRO A 154 9.39 -9.77 9.99
C PRO A 154 8.45 -9.06 10.98
N ASN A 155 8.51 -7.73 11.07
CA ASN A 155 7.70 -6.94 12.01
C ASN A 155 6.35 -6.51 11.44
N TYR A 156 6.09 -6.77 10.16
CA TYR A 156 4.91 -6.27 9.48
C TYR A 156 3.61 -6.74 10.13
N LEU A 157 3.48 -8.04 10.42
CA LEU A 157 2.29 -8.59 11.07
C LEU A 157 2.04 -7.95 12.45
N HIS A 158 3.10 -7.80 13.25
CA HIS A 158 3.00 -7.19 14.57
C HIS A 158 2.48 -5.74 14.49
N MET A 159 3.03 -4.94 13.57
CA MET A 159 2.57 -3.58 13.34
C MET A 159 1.10 -3.55 12.91
N MET A 160 0.71 -4.45 11.99
CA MET A 160 -0.66 -4.54 11.51
C MET A 160 -1.66 -4.86 12.61
N LEU A 161 -1.39 -5.86 13.45
CA LEU A 161 -2.27 -6.20 14.57
C LEU A 161 -2.39 -5.05 15.58
N SER A 162 -1.28 -4.35 15.87
CA SER A 162 -1.28 -3.16 16.73
C SER A 162 -2.10 -2.01 16.16
N LEU A 163 -1.98 -1.75 14.85
CA LEU A 163 -2.73 -0.72 14.16
C LEU A 163 -4.23 -1.06 14.07
N ILE A 164 -4.59 -2.32 13.78
CA ILE A 164 -5.98 -2.78 13.78
C ILE A 164 -6.66 -2.49 15.13
N LYS A 165 -5.98 -2.82 16.24
CA LYS A 165 -6.46 -2.49 17.59
C LYS A 165 -6.63 -0.99 17.79
N SER A 166 -5.67 -0.19 17.33
CA SER A 166 -5.71 1.27 17.41
C SER A 166 -6.87 1.86 16.60
N VAL A 167 -7.12 1.37 15.39
CA VAL A 167 -8.23 1.83 14.54
C VAL A 167 -9.56 1.54 15.22
N ARG A 168 -9.74 0.35 15.81
CA ARG A 168 -10.96 0.02 16.56
C ARG A 168 -11.22 0.98 17.72
N GLN A 169 -10.18 1.44 18.43
CA GLN A 169 -10.33 2.43 19.50
C GLN A 169 -10.63 3.85 19.01
N ILE A 170 -10.29 4.17 17.76
CA ILE A 170 -10.47 5.52 17.19
C ILE A 170 -11.83 5.65 16.48
N CYS A 171 -12.27 4.57 15.82
CA CYS A 171 -13.38 4.55 14.88
C CYS A 171 -14.64 3.82 15.37
N LYS A 172 -14.54 3.01 16.45
CA LYS A 172 -15.71 2.58 17.23
C LYS A 172 -15.94 3.57 18.37
#